data_AF-A0A645DNT0-F1
#
_entry.id   AF-A0A645DNT0-F1
#
_cell.length_a   1.000
_cell.length_b   1.000
_cell.length_c   1.000
_cell.angle_alpha   90.00
_cell.angle_beta   90.00
_cell.angle_gamma   90.00
#
_symmetry.space_group_name_H-M   'P 1'
#
loop_
_entity.id
_entity.type
_entity.pdbx_description
1 polymer ?
#
loop_
_entity_poly.entity_id
_entity_poly.type
_entity_poly.pdbx_seq_one_letter_code
_entity_poly.pdbx_strand_id
1 'polypeptide(L)'
;MAGVTDASQKVNRAFRAGAYAMGADIEIKEIPGYMPRINNKEMNQFFYANAIEVVGEDKVINNGHTTGSSDFGDIMHLMPAIHPYIGGAKGIGHSSNYQVEDPEMFYIAPTKIMAMTIIDLLYDGAAEAQKIIKDFVPVYKNKEEYMKAWEEISK
;
A
#
# COMPACT_ATOMS: atom_id res chain seq x y z
N MET A 1 9.60 -5.13 6.76
CA MET A 1 10.87 -4.59 6.25
C MET A 1 12.03 -5.60 6.20
N ALA A 2 12.11 -6.59 7.10
CA ALA A 2 13.25 -7.52 7.19
C ALA A 2 13.77 -8.11 5.86
N GLY A 3 12.87 -8.51 4.94
CA GLY A 3 13.28 -9.03 3.63
C GLY A 3 13.98 -8.01 2.73
N VAL A 4 13.56 -6.74 2.76
CA VAL A 4 14.20 -5.65 1.99
C VAL A 4 15.58 -5.35 2.58
N THR A 5 15.67 -5.25 3.91
CA THR A 5 16.96 -5.01 4.60
C THR A 5 17.96 -6.15 4.35
N ASP A 6 17.52 -7.41 4.42
CA ASP A 6 18.36 -8.57 4.10
C ASP A 6 18.86 -8.56 2.63
N ALA A 7 17.97 -8.22 1.69
CA ALA A 7 18.35 -8.06 0.29
C ALA A 7 19.38 -6.94 0.09
N SER A 8 19.16 -5.77 0.71
CA SER A 8 20.09 -4.64 0.70
C SER A 8 21.48 -5.04 1.18
N GLN A 9 21.57 -5.71 2.34
CA GLN A 9 22.85 -6.17 2.89
C GLN A 9 23.58 -7.15 1.95
N LYS A 10 22.85 -8.02 1.25
CA LYS A 10 23.42 -8.94 0.26
C LYS A 10 23.96 -8.19 -0.97
N VAL A 11 23.20 -7.22 -1.47
CA VAL A 11 23.59 -6.38 -2.61
C VAL A 11 24.82 -5.53 -2.26
N ASN A 12 24.82 -4.87 -1.10
CA ASN A 12 25.95 -4.08 -0.62
C ASN A 12 27.23 -4.91 -0.50
N ARG A 13 27.12 -6.13 0.02
CA ARG A 13 28.26 -7.06 0.12
C ARG A 13 28.79 -7.44 -1.25
N ALA A 14 27.91 -7.70 -2.22
CA ALA A 14 28.31 -8.03 -3.60
C ALA A 14 29.04 -6.85 -4.27
N PHE A 15 28.54 -5.63 -4.11
CA PHE A 15 29.20 -4.43 -4.65
C PHE A 15 30.58 -4.19 -4.03
N ARG A 16 30.71 -4.32 -2.71
CA ARG A 16 32.02 -4.20 -2.03
C ARG A 16 33.02 -5.26 -2.52
N ALA A 17 32.57 -6.50 -2.70
CA ALA A 17 33.42 -7.57 -3.25
C ALA A 17 33.89 -7.26 -4.69
N GLY A 18 33.00 -6.73 -5.53
CA GLY A 18 33.34 -6.31 -6.90
C GLY A 18 34.36 -5.17 -6.93
N ALA A 19 34.16 -4.13 -6.11
CA ALA A 19 35.10 -3.02 -6.01
C ALA A 19 36.50 -3.49 -5.57
N TYR A 20 36.55 -4.34 -4.54
CA TYR A 20 37.79 -4.93 -4.06
C TYR A 20 38.52 -5.73 -5.15
N ALA A 21 37.80 -6.57 -5.90
CA ALA A 21 38.38 -7.37 -6.98
C ALA A 21 38.98 -6.52 -8.11
N MET A 22 38.45 -5.31 -8.33
CA MET A 22 38.91 -4.38 -9.36
C MET A 22 39.99 -3.41 -8.87
N GLY A 23 40.37 -3.45 -7.58
CA GLY A 23 41.27 -2.46 -6.98
C GLY A 23 40.67 -1.05 -6.94
N ALA A 24 39.34 -0.94 -6.87
CA ALA A 24 38.61 0.32 -6.84
C ALA A 24 38.00 0.59 -5.46
N ASP A 25 37.79 1.88 -5.16
CA ASP A 25 36.98 2.32 -4.04
C ASP A 25 35.48 2.35 -4.42
N ILE A 26 34.61 2.28 -3.43
CA ILE A 26 33.16 2.36 -3.61
C ILE A 26 32.50 3.19 -2.53
N GLU A 27 31.58 4.07 -2.95
CA GLU A 27 30.62 4.75 -2.09
C GLU A 27 29.23 4.10 -2.33
N ILE A 28 28.57 3.66 -1.27
CA ILE A 28 27.20 3.11 -1.33
C ILE A 28 26.28 4.10 -0.63
N LYS A 29 25.22 4.52 -1.31
CA LYS A 29 24.15 5.37 -0.76
C LYS A 29 22.83 4.63 -0.91
N GLU A 30 22.22 4.29 0.22
CA GLU A 30 20.91 3.62 0.25
C GLU A 30 19.80 4.64 0.46
N ILE A 31 18.76 4.55 -0.35
CA ILE A 31 17.55 5.36 -0.21
C ILE A 31 16.40 4.37 0.01
N PRO A 32 15.68 4.43 1.13
CA PRO A 32 14.59 3.50 1.36
C PRO A 32 13.44 3.79 0.40
N GLY A 33 12.79 2.74 -0.08
CA GLY A 33 11.52 2.82 -0.80
C GLY A 33 10.33 2.84 0.16
N TYR A 34 9.12 2.77 -0.39
CA TYR A 34 7.88 2.75 0.40
C TYR A 34 7.76 1.52 1.29
N MET A 35 7.12 1.68 2.45
CA MET A 35 6.79 0.54 3.32
C MET A 35 5.82 -0.43 2.62
N PRO A 36 5.85 -1.74 2.96
CA PRO A 36 4.88 -2.70 2.45
C PRO A 36 3.42 -2.29 2.73
N ARG A 37 2.50 -2.55 1.83
CA ARG A 37 1.08 -2.31 2.10
C ARG A 37 0.52 -3.38 3.05
N ILE A 38 -0.18 -2.93 4.09
CA ILE A 38 -0.88 -3.75 5.08
C ILE A 38 -2.34 -3.27 5.17
N ASN A 39 -3.20 -3.79 4.31
CA ASN A 39 -4.62 -3.40 4.31
C ASN A 39 -5.28 -3.80 5.64
N ASN A 40 -6.03 -2.87 6.24
CA ASN A 40 -6.89 -3.19 7.38
C ASN A 40 -8.03 -4.10 6.91
N LYS A 41 -8.16 -5.29 7.53
CA LYS A 41 -9.11 -6.32 7.10
C LYS A 41 -10.57 -5.91 7.30
N GLU A 42 -10.91 -5.30 8.43
CA GLU A 42 -12.27 -4.91 8.75
C GLU A 42 -12.73 -3.74 7.86
N MET A 43 -11.89 -2.72 7.72
CA MET A 43 -12.15 -1.61 6.81
C MET A 43 -12.31 -2.09 5.35
N ASN A 44 -11.52 -3.09 4.94
CA ASN A 44 -11.62 -3.68 3.60
C ASN A 44 -12.93 -4.45 3.39
N GLN A 45 -13.54 -5.00 4.44
CA GLN A 45 -14.83 -5.70 4.31
C GLN A 45 -15.97 -4.76 3.95
N PHE A 46 -16.01 -3.56 4.53
CA PHE A 46 -16.98 -2.52 4.13
C PHE A 46 -16.81 -2.13 2.66
N PHE A 47 -15.57 -1.88 2.22
CA PHE A 47 -15.29 -1.59 0.82
C PHE A 47 -15.69 -2.74 -0.11
N TYR A 48 -15.37 -3.98 0.29
CA TYR A 48 -15.70 -5.18 -0.48
C TYR A 48 -17.22 -5.36 -0.64
N ALA A 49 -17.98 -5.23 0.44
CA ALA A 49 -19.44 -5.32 0.40
C ALA A 49 -20.05 -4.24 -0.51
N ASN A 50 -19.60 -3.00 -0.37
CA ASN A 50 -20.08 -1.89 -1.21
C ASN A 50 -19.67 -2.05 -2.68
N ALA A 51 -18.49 -2.63 -2.95
CA ALA A 51 -18.09 -2.95 -4.31
C ALA A 51 -19.04 -3.99 -4.93
N ILE A 52 -19.44 -5.03 -4.19
CA ILE A 52 -20.40 -6.03 -4.67
C ILE A 52 -21.73 -5.37 -5.04
N GLU A 53 -22.26 -4.50 -4.19
CA GLU A 53 -23.53 -3.80 -4.45
C GLU A 53 -23.46 -2.91 -5.71
N VAL A 54 -22.30 -2.29 -5.98
CA VAL A 54 -22.15 -1.36 -7.10
C VAL A 54 -21.85 -2.06 -8.42
N VAL A 55 -21.01 -3.10 -8.43
CA VAL A 55 -20.51 -3.71 -9.69
C VAL A 55 -20.93 -5.16 -9.92
N GLY A 56 -21.49 -5.82 -8.90
CA GLY A 56 -21.83 -7.24 -8.90
C GLY A 56 -20.70 -8.11 -8.34
N GLU A 57 -21.07 -9.19 -7.63
CA GLU A 57 -20.12 -10.08 -6.95
C GLU A 57 -19.11 -10.72 -7.91
N ASP A 58 -19.55 -11.08 -9.11
CA ASP A 58 -18.74 -11.70 -10.16
C ASP A 58 -17.59 -10.79 -10.65
N LYS A 59 -17.64 -9.50 -10.33
CA LYS A 59 -16.64 -8.50 -10.74
C LYS A 59 -15.74 -8.03 -9.61
N VAL A 60 -15.89 -8.55 -8.39
CA VAL A 60 -15.07 -8.18 -7.24
C VAL A 60 -14.14 -9.33 -6.88
N ILE A 61 -12.85 -9.03 -6.76
CA ILE A 61 -11.83 -10.02 -6.37
C ILE A 61 -11.13 -9.52 -5.12
N ASN A 62 -11.19 -10.31 -4.05
CA ASN A 62 -10.34 -10.11 -2.89
C ASN A 62 -8.96 -10.71 -3.18
N ASN A 63 -8.15 -9.94 -3.91
CA ASN A 63 -6.83 -10.39 -4.32
C ASN A 63 -5.87 -10.35 -3.13
N GLY A 64 -4.95 -11.31 -3.08
CA GLY A 64 -3.95 -11.40 -2.03
C GLY A 64 -2.83 -10.36 -2.18
N HIS A 65 -1.61 -10.78 -1.83
CA HIS A 65 -0.43 -9.93 -2.01
C HIS A 65 -0.17 -9.63 -3.49
N THR A 66 0.20 -8.38 -3.80
CA THR A 66 0.58 -7.92 -5.14
C THR A 66 1.87 -7.11 -5.07
N THR A 67 2.61 -7.04 -6.18
CA THR A 67 3.95 -6.42 -6.26
C THR A 67 3.95 -4.92 -6.55
N GLY A 68 2.80 -4.24 -6.38
CA GLY A 68 2.68 -2.80 -6.60
C GLY A 68 3.42 -2.00 -5.51
N SER A 69 3.99 -0.86 -5.90
CA SER A 69 4.72 0.06 -5.02
C SER A 69 3.94 1.37 -4.88
N SER A 70 3.70 1.81 -3.65
CA SER A 70 2.94 3.03 -3.33
C SER A 70 3.31 3.52 -1.93
N ASP A 71 3.41 4.83 -1.76
CA ASP A 71 3.67 5.52 -0.48
C ASP A 71 2.58 5.27 0.56
N PHE A 72 1.40 4.82 0.13
CA PHE A 72 0.30 4.53 1.03
C PHE A 72 0.61 3.41 2.04
N GLY A 73 1.61 2.56 1.77
CA GLY A 73 2.11 1.60 2.74
C GLY A 73 2.68 2.26 4.01
N ASP A 74 3.22 3.47 3.90
CA ASP A 74 3.75 4.23 5.04
C ASP A 74 2.61 4.63 6.01
N ILE A 75 1.46 5.01 5.47
CA ILE A 75 0.25 5.33 6.26
C ILE A 75 -0.30 4.08 6.95
N MET A 76 -0.34 2.95 6.24
CA MET A 76 -0.85 1.68 6.78
C MET A 76 -0.06 1.14 7.97
N HIS A 77 1.18 1.60 8.16
CA HIS A 77 1.99 1.22 9.34
C HIS A 77 1.65 2.04 10.59
N LEU A 78 0.96 3.17 10.44
CA LEU A 78 0.63 4.12 11.51
C LEU A 78 -0.86 4.14 11.87
N MET A 79 -1.74 3.89 10.91
CA MET A 79 -3.19 3.96 11.10
C MET A 79 -3.93 2.95 10.20
N PRO A 80 -5.18 2.56 10.53
CA PRO A 80 -5.96 1.68 9.67
C PRO A 80 -6.23 2.36 8.33
N ALA A 81 -5.90 1.68 7.24
CA ALA A 81 -6.10 2.17 5.89
C ALA A 81 -6.23 1.00 4.89
N ILE A 82 -6.78 1.28 3.71
CA ILE A 82 -6.94 0.33 2.60
C ILE A 82 -6.49 0.97 1.29
N HIS A 83 -6.02 0.16 0.34
CA HIS A 83 -5.64 0.59 -1.00
C HIS A 83 -6.30 -0.33 -2.06
N PRO A 84 -7.60 -0.14 -2.32
CA PRO A 84 -8.32 -0.90 -3.33
C PRO A 84 -7.84 -0.55 -4.75
N TYR A 85 -8.13 -1.45 -5.70
CA TYR A 85 -7.94 -1.23 -7.13
C TYR A 85 -9.29 -1.25 -7.83
N ILE A 86 -9.38 -0.52 -8.93
CA ILE A 86 -10.60 -0.33 -9.70
C ILE A 86 -10.30 -0.63 -11.17
N GLY A 87 -11.28 -1.19 -11.85
CA GLY A 87 -11.22 -1.43 -13.30
C GLY A 87 -11.51 -0.18 -14.13
N GLY A 88 -11.83 -0.39 -15.40
CA GLY A 88 -12.22 0.68 -16.32
C GLY A 88 -11.08 1.28 -17.15
N ALA A 89 -9.86 0.78 -16.98
CA ALA A 89 -8.74 1.06 -17.88
C ALA A 89 -8.27 -0.21 -18.59
N LYS A 90 -7.72 -0.03 -19.79
CA LYS A 90 -7.06 -1.08 -20.59
C LYS A 90 -5.59 -0.76 -20.83
N GLY A 91 -4.85 -1.76 -21.28
CA GLY A 91 -3.41 -1.66 -21.52
C GLY A 91 -2.59 -1.96 -20.26
N ILE A 92 -1.27 -1.84 -20.39
CA ILE A 92 -0.32 -2.15 -19.30
C ILE A 92 -0.06 -0.86 -18.52
N GLY A 93 -0.23 -0.90 -17.20
CA GLY A 93 0.12 0.24 -16.33
C GLY A 93 1.54 0.74 -16.59
N HIS A 94 1.73 2.06 -16.58
CA HIS A 94 2.99 2.74 -16.92
C HIS A 94 3.46 2.59 -18.39
N SER A 95 2.62 2.09 -19.29
CA SER A 95 2.94 2.06 -20.72
C SER A 95 2.15 3.12 -21.51
N SER A 96 2.59 3.39 -22.73
CA SER A 96 1.92 4.34 -23.64
C SER A 96 0.54 3.88 -24.13
N ASN A 97 0.18 2.60 -23.92
CA ASN A 97 -1.12 2.06 -24.31
C ASN A 97 -2.14 2.04 -23.16
N TYR A 98 -1.75 2.49 -21.97
CA TYR A 98 -2.66 2.60 -20.83
C TYR A 98 -3.66 3.73 -21.04
N GLN A 99 -4.94 3.39 -21.05
CA GLN A 99 -6.00 4.39 -21.25
C GLN A 99 -7.29 3.95 -20.54
N VAL A 100 -8.06 4.95 -20.10
CA VAL A 100 -9.41 4.74 -19.59
C VAL A 100 -10.31 4.31 -20.75
N GLU A 101 -10.99 3.18 -20.59
CA GLU A 101 -11.92 2.62 -21.57
C GLU A 101 -13.38 2.71 -21.11
N ASP A 102 -13.60 2.61 -19.81
CA ASP A 102 -14.92 2.75 -19.19
C ASP A 102 -14.86 3.84 -18.12
N PRO A 103 -15.19 5.10 -18.48
CA PRO A 103 -15.19 6.22 -17.54
C PRO A 103 -16.19 6.06 -16.38
N GLU A 104 -17.31 5.36 -16.57
CA GLU A 104 -18.28 5.14 -15.48
C GLU A 104 -17.65 4.20 -14.45
N MET A 105 -17.02 3.11 -14.89
CA MET A 105 -16.29 2.20 -14.00
C MET A 105 -15.04 2.85 -13.38
N PHE A 106 -14.32 3.67 -14.13
CA PHE A 106 -13.04 4.24 -13.67
C PHE A 106 -13.22 5.43 -12.71
N TYR A 107 -14.27 6.25 -12.90
CA TYR A 107 -14.48 7.46 -12.10
C TYR A 107 -15.69 7.39 -11.16
N ILE A 108 -16.83 6.89 -11.64
CA ILE A 108 -18.10 7.01 -10.90
C ILE A 108 -18.29 5.84 -9.94
N ALA A 109 -18.08 4.60 -10.38
CA ALA A 109 -18.16 3.42 -9.52
C ALA A 109 -17.29 3.53 -8.26
N PRO A 110 -15.98 3.85 -8.33
CA PRO A 110 -15.17 3.97 -7.12
C PRO A 110 -15.60 5.12 -6.22
N THR A 111 -16.10 6.22 -6.80
CA THR A 111 -16.63 7.34 -6.02
C THR A 111 -17.85 6.90 -5.20
N LYS A 112 -18.77 6.14 -5.81
CA LYS A 112 -19.93 5.56 -5.11
C LYS A 112 -19.49 4.60 -4.00
N ILE A 113 -18.58 3.67 -4.30
CA ILE A 113 -18.10 2.68 -3.32
C ILE A 113 -17.40 3.38 -2.15
N MET A 114 -16.50 4.33 -2.42
CA MET A 114 -15.82 5.10 -1.37
C MET A 114 -16.81 5.91 -0.52
N ALA A 115 -17.81 6.55 -1.14
CA ALA A 115 -18.84 7.30 -0.42
C ALA A 115 -19.68 6.38 0.49
N MET A 116 -20.09 5.22 0.00
CA MET A 116 -20.80 4.21 0.80
C MET A 116 -19.94 3.75 1.97
N THR A 117 -18.65 3.43 1.74
CA THR A 117 -17.73 3.03 2.80
C THR A 117 -17.54 4.13 3.85
N ILE A 118 -17.45 5.39 3.44
CA ILE A 118 -17.39 6.52 4.38
C ILE A 118 -18.67 6.60 5.22
N ILE A 119 -19.84 6.40 4.60
CA ILE A 119 -21.13 6.38 5.32
C ILE A 119 -21.15 5.24 6.33
N ASP A 120 -20.82 4.01 5.94
CA ASP A 120 -20.84 2.86 6.86
C ASP A 120 -19.89 3.04 8.04
N LEU A 121 -18.71 3.64 7.80
CA LEU A 121 -17.72 3.89 8.84
C LEU A 121 -18.15 5.01 9.80
N LEU A 122 -18.86 6.04 9.31
CA LEU A 122 -19.17 7.25 10.07
C LEU A 122 -20.61 7.33 10.58
N TYR A 123 -21.51 6.47 10.09
CA TYR A 123 -22.88 6.38 10.57
C TYR A 123 -22.92 6.00 12.06
N ASP A 124 -24.03 6.33 12.72
CA ASP A 124 -24.26 6.06 14.16
C ASP A 124 -23.10 6.53 15.06
N GLY A 125 -22.67 7.77 14.86
CA GLY A 125 -21.58 8.36 15.65
C GLY A 125 -20.20 7.73 15.35
N ALA A 126 -20.01 7.16 14.16
CA ALA A 126 -18.79 6.50 13.71
C ALA A 126 -18.41 5.26 14.54
N ALA A 127 -19.41 4.49 15.01
CA ALA A 127 -19.20 3.32 15.84
C ALA A 127 -18.21 2.31 15.23
N GLU A 128 -18.34 2.02 13.92
CA GLU A 128 -17.46 1.10 13.21
C GLU A 128 -16.04 1.66 13.05
N ALA A 129 -15.89 2.93 12.67
CA ALA A 129 -14.56 3.55 12.58
C ALA A 129 -13.86 3.58 13.95
N GLN A 130 -14.58 3.91 15.02
CA GLN A 130 -14.02 3.94 16.37
C GLN A 130 -13.56 2.56 16.83
N LYS A 131 -14.35 1.52 16.53
CA LYS A 131 -13.96 0.13 16.79
C LYS A 131 -12.68 -0.24 16.03
N ILE A 132 -12.63 0.03 14.73
CA ILE A 132 -11.46 -0.26 13.89
C ILE A 132 -10.22 0.46 14.43
N ILE A 133 -10.32 1.75 14.80
CA ILE A 133 -9.21 2.52 15.37
C ILE A 133 -8.75 1.93 16.70
N LYS A 134 -9.69 1.56 17.57
CA LYS A 134 -9.40 0.99 18.89
C LYS A 134 -8.70 -0.36 18.79
N ASP A 135 -9.13 -1.21 17.86
CA ASP A 135 -8.61 -2.57 17.71
C ASP A 135 -7.36 -2.63 16.81
N PHE A 136 -7.02 -1.53 16.13
CA PHE A 136 -5.84 -1.44 15.28
C PHE A 136 -4.55 -1.42 16.11
N VAL A 137 -3.67 -2.36 15.83
CA VAL A 137 -2.31 -2.39 16.38
C VAL A 137 -1.36 -1.86 15.31
N PRO A 138 -0.84 -0.63 15.45
CA PRO A 138 0.07 -0.07 14.47
C PRO A 138 1.43 -0.77 14.53
N VAL A 139 2.14 -0.80 13.40
CA VAL A 139 3.52 -1.31 13.34
C VAL A 139 4.47 -0.34 14.03
N TYR A 140 4.24 0.96 13.86
CA TYR A 140 4.94 2.04 14.56
C TYR A 140 3.96 2.79 15.45
N LYS A 141 4.29 3.00 16.72
CA LYS A 141 3.35 3.60 17.68
C LYS A 141 3.01 5.05 17.34
N ASN A 142 3.93 5.75 16.70
CA ASN A 142 3.81 7.15 16.34
C ASN A 142 4.75 7.50 15.18
N LYS A 143 4.63 8.75 14.72
CA LYS A 143 5.45 9.30 13.65
C LYS A 143 6.94 9.26 14.01
N GLU A 144 7.31 9.53 15.25
CA GLU A 144 8.71 9.56 15.68
C GLU A 144 9.38 8.19 15.53
N GLU A 145 8.70 7.11 15.92
CA GLU A 145 9.19 5.75 15.77
C GLU A 145 9.33 5.35 14.29
N TYR A 146 8.36 5.73 13.47
CA TYR A 146 8.41 5.56 12.02
C TYR A 146 9.61 6.30 11.39
N MET A 147 9.81 7.59 11.73
CA MET A 147 10.92 8.39 11.21
C MET A 147 12.26 7.83 11.64
N LYS A 148 12.38 7.36 12.89
CA LYS A 148 13.60 6.72 13.38
C LYS A 148 13.92 5.44 12.59
N ALA A 149 12.91 4.62 12.29
CA ALA A 149 13.11 3.44 11.45
C ALA A 149 13.61 3.81 10.04
N TRP A 150 13.11 4.90 9.46
CA TRP A 150 13.59 5.42 8.17
C TRP A 150 15.03 5.92 8.21
N GLU A 151 15.40 6.64 9.27
CA GLU A 151 16.79 7.09 9.48
C GLU A 151 17.76 5.90 9.64
N GLU A 152 17.32 4.80 10.24
CA GLU A 152 18.15 3.59 10.37
C GLU A 152 18.36 2.86 9.04
N ILE A 153 17.38 2.89 8.14
CA ILE A 153 17.47 2.25 6.81
C ILE A 153 18.28 3.10 5.82
N SER A 154 18.31 4.42 6.00
CA SER A 154 18.98 5.36 5.09
C SER A 154 20.48 5.57 5.37
N LYS A 155 21.09 4.74 6.22
CA LYS A 155 22.51 4.82 6.62
C LYS A 155 23.38 3.88 5.80
#